data_AF-A0A1G8G3R4-F1
#
_entry.id   AF-A0A1G8G3R4-F1
#
_cell.length_a   1.000
_cell.length_b   1.000
_cell.length_c   1.000
_cell.angle_alpha   90.00
_cell.angle_beta   90.00
_cell.angle_gamma   90.00
#
_symmetry.space_group_name_H-M   'P 1'
#
loop_
_entity.id
_entity.type
_entity.pdbx_description
1 polymer ?
#
loop_
_entity_poly.entity_id
_entity_poly.type
_entity_poly.pdbx_seq_one_letter_code
_entity_poly.pdbx_strand_id
1 'polypeptide(L)'
;MTYSGSCEIDGDPFTATVTTKRHTEGQPTVFGSDDELQLKLVGTCTGKIARYVDTAEQFPGVLLEGTLILGEQQSAAPKNEPAPRFDPSKLPETAQALTLKGSVGE
;
A
#
# COMPACT_ATOMS: atom_id res chain seq x y z
N MET A 1 0.13 2.85 11.68
CA MET A 1 1.57 3.13 11.80
C MET A 1 2.04 3.89 10.57
N THR A 2 2.97 4.81 10.71
CA THR A 2 3.81 5.34 9.61
C THR A 2 5.19 4.71 9.71
N TYR A 3 5.81 4.46 8.56
CA TYR A 3 7.16 3.96 8.46
C TYR A 3 7.99 4.94 7.63
N SER A 4 9.18 5.25 8.11
CA SER A 4 10.19 6.03 7.39
C SER A 4 11.55 5.41 7.63
N GLY A 5 12.54 5.75 6.82
CA GLY A 5 13.85 5.15 6.99
C GLY A 5 14.80 5.43 5.85
N SER A 6 15.98 4.84 5.99
CA SER A 6 17.02 4.81 4.97
C SER A 6 17.56 3.40 4.83
N CYS A 7 18.10 3.09 3.66
CA CYS A 7 18.79 1.84 3.42
C CYS A 7 20.12 2.12 2.75
N GLU A 8 21.11 1.30 3.09
CA GLU A 8 22.42 1.24 2.46
C GLU A 8 22.59 -0.17 1.91
N ILE A 9 23.06 -0.28 0.66
CA ILE A 9 23.19 -1.55 -0.04
C ILE A 9 24.64 -1.67 -0.48
N ASP A 10 25.30 -2.75 -0.08
CA ASP A 10 26.67 -3.08 -0.47
C ASP A 10 26.66 -4.39 -1.28
N GLY A 11 26.17 -4.31 -2.53
CA GLY A 11 25.95 -5.50 -3.36
C GLY A 11 24.70 -6.28 -2.93
N ASP A 12 24.90 -7.51 -2.44
CA ASP A 12 23.83 -8.39 -1.94
C ASP A 12 23.41 -8.06 -0.49
N PRO A 13 24.34 -7.85 0.47
CA PRO A 13 23.96 -7.41 1.80
C PRO A 13 23.42 -5.98 1.82
N PHE A 14 22.46 -5.75 2.69
CA PHE A 14 21.91 -4.44 2.97
C PHE A 14 21.77 -4.20 4.46
N THR A 15 21.84 -2.93 4.82
CA THR A 15 21.48 -2.42 6.14
C THR A 15 20.38 -1.38 5.96
N ALA A 16 19.44 -1.33 6.90
CA ALA A 16 18.42 -0.28 6.89
C ALA A 16 18.09 0.17 8.30
N THR A 17 17.77 1.46 8.41
CA THR A 17 17.20 2.03 9.62
C THR A 17 15.75 2.37 9.32
N VAL A 18 14.82 1.80 10.07
CA VAL A 18 13.39 2.02 9.92
C VAL A 18 12.84 2.62 11.20
N THR A 19 12.28 3.82 11.11
CA THR A 19 11.51 4.44 12.18
C THR A 19 10.04 4.13 11.98
N THR A 20 9.39 3.60 13.01
CA THR A 20 7.95 3.35 13.02
C THR A 20 7.29 4.32 13.99
N LYS A 21 6.15 4.91 13.60
CA LYS A 21 5.40 5.84 14.44
C LYS A 21 3.92 5.48 14.50
N ARG A 22 3.40 5.41 15.72
CA ARG A 22 2.00 5.14 16.04
C ARG A 22 1.14 6.37 15.80
N HIS A 23 -0.04 6.14 15.22
CA HIS A 23 -1.04 7.19 15.01
C HIS A 23 -2.14 7.19 16.07
N THR A 24 -2.37 6.04 16.70
CA THR A 24 -3.43 5.83 17.68
C THR A 24 -2.99 4.75 18.66
N GLU A 25 -3.34 4.92 19.92
CA GLU A 25 -3.22 3.84 20.91
C GLU A 25 -3.97 2.60 20.41
N GLY A 26 -3.45 1.42 20.72
CA GLY A 26 -3.99 0.16 20.19
C GLY A 26 -3.24 -1.05 20.71
N GLN A 27 -3.39 -2.18 20.02
CA GLN A 27 -2.71 -3.42 20.39
C GLN A 27 -1.18 -3.25 20.39
N PRO A 28 -0.47 -3.94 21.30
CA PRO A 28 0.99 -3.94 21.32
C PRO A 28 1.55 -4.53 20.01
N THR A 29 2.73 -4.06 19.60
CA THR A 29 3.51 -4.63 18.50
C THR A 29 4.47 -5.72 18.99
N VAL A 30 5.20 -6.35 18.06
CA VAL A 30 6.29 -7.30 18.37
C VAL A 30 7.31 -6.68 19.33
N PHE A 31 7.54 -5.37 19.21
CA PHE A 31 8.42 -4.60 20.08
C PHE A 31 7.62 -3.77 21.10
N GLY A 32 6.49 -4.28 21.59
CA GLY A 32 5.73 -3.63 22.66
C GLY A 32 4.87 -2.44 22.20
N SER A 33 4.56 -1.56 23.15
CA SER A 33 3.53 -0.51 23.02
C SER A 33 4.06 0.88 22.69
N ASP A 34 5.36 1.04 22.45
CA ASP A 34 5.97 2.34 22.18
C ASP A 34 5.32 3.07 21.01
N ASP A 35 5.25 4.39 21.16
CA ASP A 35 4.69 5.31 20.16
C ASP A 35 5.63 5.52 18.98
N GLU A 36 6.94 5.44 19.21
CA GLU A 36 7.96 5.53 18.19
C GLU A 36 9.06 4.51 18.46
N LEU A 37 9.43 3.77 17.41
CA LEU A 37 10.41 2.70 17.49
C LEU A 37 11.44 2.87 16.37
N GLN A 38 12.71 2.70 16.69
CA GLN A 38 13.78 2.67 15.69
C GLN A 38 14.31 1.24 15.54
N LEU A 39 14.18 0.71 14.34
CA LEU A 39 14.62 -0.62 13.95
C LEU A 39 15.88 -0.53 13.11
N LYS A 40 16.84 -1.41 13.39
CA LYS A 40 18.01 -1.64 12.55
C LYS A 40 17.89 -3.01 11.92
N LEU A 41 17.78 -3.03 10.60
CA LEU A 41 17.67 -4.23 9.76
C LEU A 41 19.04 -4.54 9.17
N VAL A 42 19.40 -5.82 9.18
CA VAL A 42 20.54 -6.36 8.45
C VAL A 42 20.05 -7.56 7.66
N GLY A 43 20.35 -7.60 6.36
CA GLY A 43 19.82 -8.63 5.50
C GLY A 43 20.59 -8.81 4.20
N THR A 44 20.05 -9.70 3.36
CA THR A 44 20.61 -10.08 2.06
C THR A 44 19.51 -10.13 1.01
N CYS A 45 19.81 -9.66 -0.20
CA CYS A 45 18.87 -9.50 -1.31
C CYS A 45 19.14 -10.47 -2.47
N THR A 46 18.38 -11.56 -2.55
CA THR A 46 18.49 -12.52 -3.66
C THR A 46 17.36 -12.30 -4.68
N GLY A 47 17.66 -11.56 -5.74
CA GLY A 47 16.71 -11.28 -6.83
C GLY A 47 15.56 -10.38 -6.36
N LYS A 48 14.33 -10.91 -6.35
CA LYS A 48 13.11 -10.19 -5.91
C LYS A 48 12.76 -10.43 -4.43
N ILE A 49 13.58 -11.21 -3.71
CA ILE A 49 13.32 -11.60 -2.32
C ILE A 49 14.50 -11.15 -1.46
N ALA A 50 14.22 -10.48 -0.35
CA ALA A 50 15.22 -10.17 0.66
C ALA A 50 14.87 -10.82 1.99
N ARG A 51 15.86 -11.32 2.72
CA ARG A 51 15.70 -11.81 4.09
C ARG A 51 16.45 -10.87 5.02
N TYR A 52 15.87 -10.61 6.18
CA TYR A 52 16.49 -9.73 7.17
C TYR A 52 16.25 -10.21 8.59
N VAL A 53 17.14 -9.78 9.47
CA VAL A 53 16.96 -9.78 10.91
C VAL A 53 16.97 -8.33 11.36
N ASP A 54 16.04 -7.96 12.23
CA ASP A 54 15.99 -6.64 12.82
C ASP A 54 16.23 -6.67 14.33
N THR A 55 16.60 -5.51 14.84
CA THR A 55 16.82 -5.24 16.26
C THR A 55 16.25 -3.86 16.58
N ALA A 56 15.75 -3.69 17.80
CA ALA A 56 15.38 -2.39 18.35
C ALA A 56 16.25 -2.10 19.56
N GLU A 57 16.92 -0.94 19.61
CA GLU A 57 17.73 -0.56 20.78
C GLU A 57 16.88 -0.43 22.04
N GLN A 58 15.60 -0.06 21.89
CA GLN A 58 14.64 0.07 22.98
C GLN A 58 14.26 -1.30 23.59
N PHE A 59 14.44 -2.39 22.84
CA PHE A 59 14.07 -3.75 23.23
C PHE A 59 15.25 -4.70 23.03
N PRO A 60 16.32 -4.55 23.84
CA PRO A 60 17.51 -5.39 23.71
C PRO A 60 17.14 -6.86 23.95
N GLY A 61 17.57 -7.73 23.04
CA GLY A 61 17.29 -9.17 23.09
C GLY A 61 16.05 -9.63 22.32
N VAL A 62 15.27 -8.70 21.75
CA VAL A 62 14.21 -9.04 20.79
C VAL A 62 14.78 -8.98 19.38
N LEU A 63 14.66 -10.10 18.65
CA LEU A 63 14.98 -10.20 17.23
C LEU A 63 13.68 -10.48 16.47
N LEU A 64 13.44 -9.77 15.37
CA LEU A 64 12.40 -10.12 14.42
C LEU A 64 13.05 -10.48 13.07
N GLU A 65 12.68 -11.65 12.57
CA GLU A 65 13.12 -12.14 11.27
C GLU A 65 12.01 -11.93 10.25
N GLY A 66 12.38 -11.45 9.06
CA GLY A 66 11.42 -11.13 8.02
C GLY A 66 11.89 -11.51 6.63
N THR A 67 10.92 -11.60 5.72
CA THR A 67 11.14 -11.76 4.29
C THR A 67 10.42 -10.64 3.57
N LEU A 68 11.15 -9.87 2.78
CA LEU A 68 10.62 -8.85 1.88
C LEU A 68 10.47 -9.46 0.48
N ILE A 69 9.33 -9.20 -0.16
CA ILE A 69 9.04 -9.62 -1.52
C ILE A 69 8.83 -8.35 -2.34
N LEU A 70 9.61 -8.18 -3.40
CA LEU A 70 9.50 -7.00 -4.28
C LEU A 70 8.11 -6.98 -4.95
N GLY A 71 7.30 -6.02 -4.53
CA GLY A 71 6.03 -5.72 -5.19
C GLY A 71 6.26 -5.08 -6.56
N GLU A 72 5.52 -5.52 -7.56
CA GLU A 72 5.52 -4.88 -8.87
C GLU A 72 4.77 -3.55 -8.76
N GLN A 73 5.40 -2.46 -9.20
CA GLN A 73 4.73 -1.17 -9.22
C GLN A 73 3.62 -1.23 -10.28
N GLN A 74 2.36 -1.27 -9.82
CA GLN A 74 1.23 -1.09 -10.71
C GLN A 74 1.41 0.26 -11.41
N SER A 75 1.63 0.24 -12.74
CA SER A 75 1.66 1.46 -13.54
C SER A 75 0.42 2.26 -13.22
N ALA A 76 0.60 3.58 -13.07
CA ALA A 76 -0.50 4.50 -12.83
C ALA A 76 -1.65 4.17 -13.79
N ALA A 77 -2.87 4.05 -13.24
CA ALA A 77 -4.05 3.84 -14.06
C ALA A 77 -4.05 4.86 -15.21
N PRO A 78 -4.39 4.45 -16.44
CA PRO A 78 -4.49 5.38 -17.55
C PRO A 78 -5.37 6.55 -17.10
N LYS A 79 -4.87 7.77 -17.33
CA LYS A 79 -5.57 9.01 -16.99
C LYS A 79 -7.00 8.88 -17.51
N ASN A 80 -8.00 9.00 -16.63
CA ASN A 80 -9.41 9.03 -17.04
C ASN A 80 -9.57 10.12 -18.10
N GLU A 81 -9.59 9.71 -19.37
CA GLU A 81 -10.05 10.58 -20.44
C GLU A 81 -11.51 10.90 -20.14
N PRO A 82 -11.94 12.17 -20.30
CA PRO A 82 -13.35 12.49 -20.17
C PRO A 82 -14.13 11.54 -21.08
N ALA A 83 -15.07 10.80 -20.51
CA ALA A 83 -15.95 9.96 -21.31
C ALA A 83 -16.54 10.86 -22.43
N PRO A 84 -16.57 10.40 -23.69
CA PRO A 84 -17.16 11.17 -24.76
C PRO A 84 -18.59 11.54 -24.34
N ARG A 85 -18.97 12.80 -24.57
CA ARG A 85 -20.35 13.25 -24.27
C ARG A 85 -21.31 12.29 -24.96
N PHE A 86 -22.24 11.75 -24.18
CA PHE A 86 -23.29 10.88 -24.68
C PHE A 86 -24.04 11.58 -25.81
N ASP A 87 -24.04 10.99 -27.00
CA ASP A 87 -24.73 11.50 -28.17
C ASP A 87 -25.96 10.61 -28.45
N PRO A 88 -27.18 11.08 -28.14
CA PRO A 88 -28.40 10.28 -28.30
C PRO A 88 -28.71 9.96 -29.77
N SER A 89 -28.08 10.65 -30.73
CA SER A 89 -28.23 10.41 -32.17
C SER A 89 -27.44 9.19 -32.65
N LYS A 90 -26.55 8.66 -31.81
CA LYS A 90 -25.76 7.44 -32.06
C LYS A 90 -26.43 6.19 -31.51
N LEU A 91 -27.60 6.32 -30.88
CA LEU A 91 -28.35 5.19 -30.33
C LEU A 91 -29.01 4.40 -31.47
N PRO A 92 -28.95 3.04 -31.45
CA PRO A 92 -29.74 2.24 -32.36
C PRO A 92 -31.24 2.52 -32.14
N GLU A 93 -31.99 2.67 -33.23
CA GLU A 93 -33.37 3.17 -33.30
C GLU A 93 -34.40 2.38 -32.46
N THR A 94 -34.01 1.26 -31.87
CA THR A 94 -34.90 0.40 -31.06
C THR A 94 -35.07 0.86 -29.61
N ALA A 95 -34.36 1.90 -29.15
CA ALA A 95 -34.45 2.40 -27.78
C ALA A 95 -35.32 3.66 -27.59
N GLN A 96 -35.97 4.18 -28.64
CA GLN A 96 -36.81 5.39 -28.53
C GLN A 96 -38.30 5.10 -28.25
N ALA A 97 -38.70 3.84 -28.15
CA ALA A 97 -40.08 3.43 -27.95
C ALA A 97 -40.38 2.96 -26.52
N LEU A 98 -40.10 3.79 -25.50
CA LEU A 98 -40.72 3.63 -24.18
C LEU A 98 -41.06 5.00 -23.58
N THR A 99 -41.93 5.73 -24.29
CA THR A 99 -42.76 6.78 -23.68
C THR A 99 -43.74 6.11 -22.72
N LEU A 100 -43.32 5.89 -21.48
CA LEU A 100 -44.24 5.55 -20.39
C LEU A 100 -45.00 6.82 -19.98
N LYS A 101 -46.22 6.93 -20.52
CA LYS A 101 -47.26 7.80 -19.98
C LYS A 101 -47.49 7.43 -18.51
N GLY A 102 -47.19 8.34 -17.59
CA GLY A 102 -47.69 8.32 -16.23
C GLY A 102 -48.73 9.42 -16.05
N SER A 103 -50.01 9.06 -16.20
CA SER A 103 -51.16 9.90 -15.86
C SER A 103 -51.54 9.71 -14.38
N VAL A 104 -52.06 10.79 -13.81
CA VAL A 104 -52.55 11.06 -12.45
C VAL A 104 -53.48 10.02 -11.80
N GLY A 105 -53.41 9.96 -10.46
CA GLY A 105 -54.57 9.89 -9.54
C GLY A 105 -54.85 8.54 -8.88
N GLU A 106 -54.73 8.43 -7.55
CA GLU A 106 -55.77 8.78 -6.56
C GLU A 106 -55.11 9.11 -5.20
#